data_AF-A0A7Y3YKP1-F1
#
_entry.id   AF-A0A7Y3YKP1-F1
#
_cell.length_a   1.000
_cell.length_b   1.000
_cell.length_c   1.000
_cell.angle_alpha   90.00
_cell.angle_beta   90.00
_cell.angle_gamma   90.00
#
_symmetry.space_group_name_H-M   'P 1'
#
loop_
_entity.id
_entity.type
_entity.pdbx_description
1 polymer ?
#
loop_
_entity_poly.entity_id
_entity_poly.type
_entity_poly.pdbx_seq_one_letter_code
_entity_poly.pdbx_strand_id
1 'polypeptide(L)'
;MKSKPQGFTLLELVVVIVILGILAVTAAPRFLGVQRDAHEALAQGAFAAFRNSIDMYHSQWLVDGEPAFDQVVNYGEGDVYPSLTGFPISVREQPPTNTPQVEGDQCVALWNSLIDSDLVARSQYDTGFVLPSDEAIVSWYTGTPECYYYYTSGFTPSERLPILYYSPMTGEVRVTREMANIAP
;
A
#
# COMPACT_ATOMS: atom_id res chain seq x y z
N MET A 1 -41.03 8.72 53.30
CA MET A 1 -41.86 9.00 52.11
C MET A 1 -41.28 8.19 50.96
N LYS A 2 -42.04 7.27 50.35
CA LYS A 2 -41.58 6.43 49.23
C LYS A 2 -41.73 7.22 47.92
N SER A 3 -40.62 7.56 47.27
CA SER A 3 -40.60 8.13 45.92
C SER A 3 -41.13 7.09 44.92
N LYS A 4 -42.20 7.41 44.20
CA LYS A 4 -42.71 6.56 43.12
C LYS A 4 -41.73 6.66 41.95
N PRO A 5 -41.18 5.54 41.44
CA PRO A 5 -40.35 5.59 40.24
C PRO A 5 -41.21 6.09 39.08
N GLN A 6 -40.80 7.22 38.50
CA GLN A 6 -41.44 7.83 37.35
C GLN A 6 -40.99 7.03 36.12
N GLY A 7 -41.91 6.26 35.53
CA GLY A 7 -41.64 5.49 34.33
C GLY A 7 -41.44 6.40 33.11
N PHE A 8 -40.59 5.97 32.18
CA PHE A 8 -40.39 6.64 30.90
C PHE A 8 -41.70 6.66 30.11
N THR A 9 -42.03 7.78 29.46
CA THR A 9 -43.26 7.84 28.65
C THR A 9 -43.04 7.15 27.30
N LEU A 10 -44.08 6.49 26.76
CA LEU A 10 -44.01 5.90 25.43
C LEU A 10 -43.66 6.96 24.36
N LEU A 11 -44.11 8.20 24.56
CA LEU A 11 -43.84 9.29 23.64
C LEU A 11 -42.36 9.71 23.64
N GLU A 12 -41.71 9.78 24.81
CA GLU A 12 -40.26 10.07 24.87
C GLU A 12 -39.45 9.01 24.12
N LEU A 13 -39.80 7.73 24.27
CA LEU A 13 -39.09 6.67 23.55
C LEU A 13 -39.29 6.79 22.03
N VAL A 14 -40.51 7.08 21.57
CA VAL A 14 -40.83 7.23 20.14
C VAL A 14 -40.10 8.43 19.53
N VAL A 15 -40.05 9.57 20.20
CA VAL A 15 -39.33 10.75 19.69
C VAL A 15 -37.83 10.46 19.57
N VAL A 16 -37.24 9.74 20.53
CA VAL A 16 -35.81 9.40 20.48
C VAL A 16 -35.49 8.50 19.28
N ILE A 17 -36.27 7.45 19.02
CA ILE A 17 -36.00 6.57 17.86
C ILE A 17 -36.20 7.29 16.52
N VAL A 18 -37.15 8.24 16.44
CA VAL A 18 -37.36 9.06 15.24
C VAL A 18 -36.17 9.98 15.00
N ILE A 19 -35.67 10.65 16.04
CA ILE A 19 -34.48 11.50 15.94
C ILE A 19 -33.26 10.66 15.54
N LEU A 20 -33.03 9.51 16.19
CA LEU A 20 -31.93 8.60 15.83
C LEU A 20 -32.06 8.08 14.40
N GLY A 21 -33.27 7.81 13.92
CA GLY A 21 -33.52 7.41 12.53
C GLY A 21 -33.11 8.49 11.52
N ILE A 22 -33.48 9.76 11.77
CA ILE A 22 -33.09 10.89 10.89
C ILE A 22 -31.57 11.10 10.91
N LEU A 23 -30.94 11.04 12.09
CA LEU A 23 -29.49 11.16 12.21
C LEU A 23 -28.75 10.03 11.48
N ALA A 24 -29.24 8.79 11.56
CA ALA A 24 -28.62 7.65 10.88
C ALA A 24 -28.67 7.79 9.36
N VAL A 25 -29.84 8.15 8.80
CA VAL A 25 -30.02 8.29 7.34
C VAL A 25 -29.16 9.42 6.76
N THR A 26 -28.98 10.51 7.52
CA THR A 26 -28.17 11.66 7.07
C THR A 26 -26.67 11.46 7.28
N ALA A 27 -26.25 10.70 8.30
CA ALA A 27 -24.83 10.46 8.59
C ALA A 27 -24.20 9.34 7.73
N ALA A 28 -24.96 8.30 7.38
CA ALA A 28 -24.40 7.11 6.72
C ALA A 28 -23.70 7.41 5.37
N PRO A 29 -24.27 8.20 4.43
CA PRO A 29 -23.61 8.48 3.15
C PRO A 29 -22.30 9.26 3.31
N ARG A 30 -22.27 10.20 4.27
CA ARG A 30 -21.07 10.99 4.57
C ARG A 30 -19.96 10.13 5.17
N PHE A 31 -20.32 9.21 6.06
CA PHE A 31 -19.36 8.30 6.68
C PHE A 31 -18.65 7.42 5.64
N LEU A 32 -19.40 6.88 4.66
CA LEU A 32 -18.82 6.11 3.56
C LEU A 32 -17.86 6.94 2.69
N GLY A 33 -18.19 8.20 2.40
CA GLY A 33 -17.30 9.11 1.67
C GLY A 33 -15.99 9.38 2.41
N VAL A 34 -16.05 9.64 3.72
CA VAL A 34 -14.85 9.89 4.54
C VAL A 34 -13.93 8.67 4.59
N GLN A 35 -14.48 7.46 4.66
CA GLN A 35 -13.67 6.24 4.59
C GLN A 35 -12.92 6.13 3.26
N ARG A 36 -13.60 6.44 2.15
CA ARG A 36 -12.98 6.43 0.83
C ARG A 36 -11.85 7.45 0.73
N ASP A 37 -12.10 8.69 1.13
CA ASP A 37 -11.09 9.76 1.12
C ASP A 37 -9.88 9.39 2.00
N ALA A 38 -10.12 8.71 3.14
CA ALA A 38 -9.05 8.23 4.01
C ALA A 38 -8.18 7.17 3.31
N HIS A 39 -8.77 6.19 2.62
CA HIS A 39 -8.01 5.21 1.84
C HIS A 39 -7.23 5.85 0.69
N GLU A 40 -7.80 6.85 0.00
CA GLU A 40 -7.06 7.57 -1.04
C GLU A 40 -5.87 8.35 -0.48
N ALA A 41 -6.03 8.99 0.68
CA ALA A 41 -4.94 9.68 1.37
C ALA A 41 -3.86 8.72 1.87
N LEU A 42 -4.24 7.55 2.41
CA LEU A 42 -3.31 6.50 2.82
C LEU A 42 -2.49 5.97 1.64
N ALA A 43 -3.14 5.67 0.51
CA ALA A 43 -2.46 5.22 -0.71
C ALA A 43 -1.45 6.25 -1.21
N GLN A 44 -1.84 7.52 -1.28
CA GLN A 44 -0.96 8.62 -1.70
C GLN A 44 0.22 8.80 -0.73
N GLY A 45 -0.04 8.75 0.58
CA GLY A 45 1.00 8.86 1.61
C GLY A 45 2.01 7.71 1.52
N ALA A 46 1.53 6.48 1.38
CA ALA A 46 2.37 5.29 1.26
C ALA A 46 3.25 5.34 0.00
N PHE A 47 2.66 5.71 -1.15
CA PHE A 47 3.39 5.84 -2.41
C PHE A 47 4.42 6.97 -2.39
N ALA A 48 4.12 8.09 -1.71
CA ALA A 48 5.09 9.16 -1.50
C ALA A 48 6.22 8.72 -0.56
N ALA A 49 5.90 8.00 0.51
CA ALA A 49 6.89 7.43 1.43
C ALA A 49 7.83 6.44 0.71
N PHE A 50 7.27 5.57 -0.13
CA PHE A 50 8.06 4.65 -0.95
C PHE A 50 8.97 5.41 -1.92
N ARG A 51 8.47 6.43 -2.63
CA ARG A 51 9.34 7.25 -3.50
C ARG A 51 10.49 7.88 -2.72
N ASN A 52 10.20 8.49 -1.56
CA ASN A 52 11.22 9.13 -0.75
C ASN A 52 12.26 8.11 -0.26
N SER A 53 11.85 6.88 0.07
CA SER A 53 12.79 5.85 0.50
C SER A 53 13.70 5.36 -0.63
N ILE A 54 13.21 5.31 -1.88
CA ILE A 54 14.05 5.09 -3.07
C ILE A 54 15.11 6.20 -3.20
N ASP A 55 14.71 7.47 -3.09
CA ASP A 55 15.63 8.61 -3.22
C ASP A 55 16.68 8.63 -2.09
N MET A 56 16.27 8.30 -0.87
CA MET A 56 17.19 8.20 0.27
C MET A 56 18.14 7.02 0.16
N TYR A 57 17.66 5.85 -0.30
CA TYR A 57 18.52 4.71 -0.60
C TYR A 57 19.58 5.08 -1.64
N HIS A 58 19.17 5.71 -2.74
CA HIS A 58 20.09 6.13 -3.79
C HIS A 58 21.13 7.14 -3.28
N SER A 59 20.70 8.07 -2.42
CA SER A 59 21.59 9.02 -1.76
C SER A 59 22.63 8.31 -0.89
N GLN A 60 22.22 7.27 -0.15
CA GLN A 60 23.13 6.44 0.65
C GLN A 60 24.12 5.69 -0.24
N TRP A 61 23.67 5.11 -1.35
CA TRP A 61 24.53 4.45 -2.33
C TRP A 61 25.62 5.38 -2.89
N LEU A 62 25.28 6.64 -3.19
CA LEU A 62 26.25 7.65 -3.63
C LEU A 62 27.27 7.99 -2.53
N VAL A 63 26.82 8.08 -1.26
CA VAL A 63 27.70 8.35 -0.11
C VAL A 63 28.66 7.18 0.14
N ASP A 64 28.21 5.96 -0.07
CA ASP A 64 29.01 4.73 0.09
C ASP A 64 30.00 4.50 -1.07
N GLY A 65 30.02 5.40 -2.06
CA GLY A 65 30.99 5.38 -3.16
C GLY A 65 30.59 4.45 -4.30
N GLU A 66 29.29 4.36 -4.58
CA GLU A 66 28.73 3.59 -5.69
C GLU A 66 29.07 2.09 -5.62
N PRO A 67 28.76 1.41 -4.49
CA PRO A 67 29.07 -0.01 -4.35
C PRO A 67 28.40 -0.84 -5.45
N ALA A 68 29.05 -1.94 -5.81
CA ALA A 68 28.58 -2.83 -6.86
C ALA A 68 27.25 -3.52 -6.48
N PHE A 69 26.54 -4.06 -7.47
CA PHE A 69 25.22 -4.69 -7.28
C PHE A 69 25.23 -5.90 -6.33
N ASP A 70 26.40 -6.45 -6.01
CA ASP A 70 26.59 -7.55 -5.08
C ASP A 70 26.92 -7.11 -3.65
N GLN A 71 26.91 -5.80 -3.40
CA GLN A 71 27.22 -5.20 -2.11
C GLN A 71 25.96 -4.56 -1.51
N VAL A 72 25.81 -4.69 -0.20
CA VAL A 72 24.67 -4.13 0.54
C VAL A 72 24.87 -2.64 0.74
N VAL A 73 23.79 -1.87 0.55
CA VAL A 73 23.69 -0.47 0.98
C VAL A 73 22.90 -0.44 2.28
N ASN A 74 23.43 0.23 3.30
CA ASN A 74 22.86 0.22 4.66
C ASN A 74 21.67 1.20 4.77
N TYR A 75 20.56 0.87 4.14
CA TYR A 75 19.32 1.63 4.19
C TYR A 75 18.10 0.71 4.13
N GLY A 76 17.14 0.93 5.03
CA GLY A 76 15.96 0.08 5.20
C GLY A 76 16.21 -1.14 6.09
N GLU A 77 15.23 -2.04 6.13
CA GLU A 77 15.25 -3.25 6.96
C GLU A 77 15.78 -4.47 6.18
N GLY A 78 16.91 -5.02 6.62
CA GLY A 78 17.57 -6.16 5.97
C GLY A 78 18.63 -5.76 4.94
N ASP A 79 19.19 -6.76 4.26
CA ASP A 79 20.29 -6.56 3.31
C ASP A 79 19.75 -6.10 1.95
N VAL A 80 19.69 -4.79 1.70
CA VAL A 80 19.16 -4.23 0.45
C VAL A 80 20.28 -4.00 -0.57
N TYR A 81 20.16 -4.64 -1.74
CA TYR A 81 21.14 -4.59 -2.82
C TYR A 81 20.75 -3.57 -3.91
N PRO A 82 21.72 -2.84 -4.48
CA PRO A 82 21.47 -1.87 -5.53
C PRO A 82 21.45 -2.54 -6.91
N SER A 83 20.75 -1.89 -7.85
CA SER A 83 20.90 -2.12 -9.27
C SER A 83 22.22 -1.52 -9.79
N LEU A 84 22.50 -1.71 -11.08
CA LEU A 84 23.65 -1.06 -11.75
C LEU A 84 23.60 0.46 -11.72
N THR A 85 22.43 1.06 -11.47
CA THR A 85 22.22 2.51 -11.40
C THR A 85 22.04 3.01 -9.97
N GLY A 86 22.26 2.15 -8.96
CA GLY A 86 22.27 2.56 -7.57
C GLY A 86 20.89 2.68 -6.93
N PHE A 87 19.86 2.06 -7.51
CA PHE A 87 18.51 2.01 -6.95
C PHE A 87 18.20 0.62 -6.40
N PRO A 88 17.40 0.47 -5.34
CA PRO A 88 17.24 -0.81 -4.67
C PRO A 88 16.49 -1.81 -5.57
N ILE A 89 17.02 -3.03 -5.73
CA ILE A 89 16.49 -4.04 -6.66
C ILE A 89 16.10 -5.35 -5.97
N SER A 90 16.78 -5.71 -4.89
CA SER A 90 16.51 -6.93 -4.13
C SER A 90 16.87 -6.76 -2.66
N VAL A 91 16.32 -7.65 -1.82
CA VAL A 91 16.51 -7.67 -0.38
C VAL A 91 16.87 -9.10 0.05
N ARG A 92 17.89 -9.26 0.90
CA ARG A 92 18.46 -10.53 1.42
C ARG A 92 19.07 -11.46 0.39
N GLU A 93 18.69 -11.33 -0.88
CA GLU A 93 19.20 -12.12 -1.98
C GLU A 93 19.95 -11.21 -2.96
N GLN A 94 21.17 -11.61 -3.29
CA GLN A 94 21.98 -10.90 -4.27
C GLN A 94 21.27 -10.93 -5.65
N PRO A 95 21.28 -9.82 -6.42
CA PRO A 95 20.69 -9.80 -7.75
C PRO A 95 21.41 -10.79 -8.69
N PRO A 96 20.70 -11.37 -9.69
CA PRO A 96 21.32 -12.25 -10.68
C PRO A 96 22.50 -11.56 -11.39
N THR A 97 23.66 -12.22 -11.43
CA THR A 97 24.92 -11.64 -11.91
C THR A 97 24.96 -11.34 -13.41
N ASN A 98 24.18 -12.05 -14.23
CA ASN A 98 24.23 -11.92 -15.69
C ASN A 98 23.29 -10.83 -16.22
N THR A 99 22.21 -10.53 -15.50
CA THR A 99 21.19 -9.53 -15.83
C THR A 99 20.55 -9.05 -14.53
N PRO A 100 21.06 -7.97 -13.90
CA PRO A 100 20.48 -7.43 -12.68
C PRO A 100 19.04 -7.00 -12.96
N GLN A 101 18.09 -7.84 -12.56
CA GLN A 101 16.67 -7.65 -12.79
C GLN A 101 15.91 -8.06 -11.53
N VAL A 102 14.71 -7.51 -11.39
CA VAL A 102 13.79 -7.93 -10.32
C VAL A 102 13.24 -9.30 -10.69
N GLU A 103 13.27 -10.23 -9.73
CA GLU A 103 12.72 -11.57 -9.88
C GLU A 103 11.94 -11.96 -8.63
N GLY A 104 10.96 -12.86 -8.77
CA GLY A 104 10.19 -13.39 -7.66
C GLY A 104 9.52 -12.32 -6.79
N ASP A 105 9.55 -12.54 -5.47
CA ASP A 105 8.88 -11.68 -4.49
C ASP A 105 9.71 -10.44 -4.11
N GLN A 106 10.75 -10.09 -4.87
CA GLN A 106 11.64 -8.98 -4.51
C GLN A 106 10.93 -7.63 -4.46
N CYS A 107 9.87 -7.40 -5.25
CA CYS A 107 9.05 -6.19 -5.09
C CYS A 107 8.36 -6.13 -3.72
N VAL A 108 7.80 -7.25 -3.27
CA VAL A 108 7.19 -7.35 -1.93
C VAL A 108 8.24 -7.11 -0.84
N ALA A 109 9.43 -7.71 -1.01
CA ALA A 109 10.53 -7.54 -0.06
C ALA A 109 11.02 -6.08 -0.01
N LEU A 110 11.16 -5.43 -1.16
CA LEU A 110 11.53 -4.01 -1.27
C LEU A 110 10.52 -3.12 -0.55
N TRP A 111 9.22 -3.35 -0.75
CA TRP A 111 8.18 -2.60 -0.05
C TRP A 111 8.33 -2.74 1.46
N ASN A 112 8.32 -3.97 1.97
CA ASN A 112 8.41 -4.21 3.42
C ASN A 112 9.76 -3.78 4.04
N SER A 113 10.82 -3.66 3.23
CA SER A 113 12.15 -3.25 3.70
C SER A 113 12.34 -1.74 3.72
N LEU A 114 11.79 -1.03 2.72
CA LEU A 114 12.08 0.39 2.51
C LEU A 114 11.06 1.33 3.16
N ILE A 115 9.86 0.85 3.49
CA ILE A 115 8.86 1.66 4.17
C ILE A 115 8.59 1.16 5.59
N ASP A 116 8.63 2.10 6.54
CA ASP A 116 8.18 1.89 7.91
C ASP A 116 6.68 2.18 7.98
N SER A 117 5.86 1.17 7.63
CA SER A 117 4.41 1.30 7.66
C SER A 117 3.71 -0.02 7.96
N ASP A 118 2.49 0.06 8.50
CA ASP A 118 1.61 -1.10 8.73
C ASP A 118 1.02 -1.69 7.43
N LEU A 119 1.31 -1.10 6.26
CA LEU A 119 0.78 -1.56 4.97
C LEU A 119 1.67 -2.68 4.43
N VAL A 120 1.32 -3.93 4.73
CA VAL A 120 2.04 -5.10 4.25
C VAL A 120 1.70 -5.36 2.78
N ALA A 121 2.74 -5.68 2.00
CA ALA A 121 2.58 -6.17 0.65
C ALA A 121 2.51 -7.70 0.60
N ARG A 122 1.59 -8.22 -0.22
CA ARG A 122 1.57 -9.63 -0.65
C ARG A 122 1.93 -9.77 -2.12
N SER A 123 2.40 -10.97 -2.47
CA SER A 123 2.70 -11.32 -3.84
C SER A 123 1.43 -11.59 -4.63
N GLN A 124 1.33 -11.03 -5.85
CA GLN A 124 0.26 -11.41 -6.76
C GLN A 124 0.38 -12.88 -7.18
N TYR A 125 1.59 -13.44 -7.19
CA TYR A 125 1.83 -14.83 -7.60
C TYR A 125 1.07 -15.83 -6.72
N ASP A 126 0.90 -15.54 -5.43
CA ASP A 126 0.24 -16.43 -4.47
C ASP A 126 -1.20 -16.80 -4.87
N THR A 127 -1.93 -15.86 -5.49
CA THR A 127 -3.33 -16.07 -5.91
C THR A 127 -3.55 -15.93 -7.41
N GLY A 128 -2.61 -15.33 -8.14
CA GLY A 128 -2.76 -14.95 -9.55
C GLY A 128 -3.60 -13.69 -9.78
N PHE A 129 -4.15 -13.07 -8.73
CA PHE A 129 -5.11 -11.96 -8.82
C PHE A 129 -4.81 -10.84 -7.81
N VAL A 130 -5.13 -9.60 -8.20
CA VAL A 130 -5.03 -8.42 -7.32
C VAL A 130 -6.23 -8.31 -6.38
N LEU A 131 -7.44 -8.64 -6.85
CA LEU A 131 -8.65 -8.66 -6.02
C LEU A 131 -9.36 -10.02 -6.05
N PRO A 132 -10.03 -10.42 -4.94
CA PRO A 132 -10.02 -9.76 -3.63
C PRO A 132 -8.66 -9.91 -2.92
N SER A 133 -8.37 -8.99 -2.00
CA SER A 133 -7.15 -9.01 -1.19
C SER A 133 -7.48 -8.58 0.24
N ASP A 134 -6.99 -9.35 1.21
CA ASP A 134 -7.05 -9.01 2.64
C ASP A 134 -5.88 -8.08 3.03
N GLU A 135 -4.82 -8.05 2.22
CA GLU A 135 -3.69 -7.14 2.40
C GLU A 135 -3.91 -5.83 1.66
N ALA A 136 -3.31 -4.75 2.18
CA ALA A 136 -3.46 -3.40 1.64
C ALA A 136 -2.70 -3.17 0.34
N ILE A 137 -1.61 -3.91 0.14
CA ILE A 137 -0.76 -3.81 -1.05
C ILE A 137 -0.65 -5.18 -1.72
N VAL A 138 -0.87 -5.22 -3.02
CA VAL A 138 -0.56 -6.39 -3.86
C VAL A 138 0.50 -5.99 -4.86
N SER A 139 1.58 -6.75 -4.90
CA SER A 139 2.75 -6.42 -5.72
C SER A 139 3.26 -7.60 -6.52
N TRP A 140 3.89 -7.28 -7.64
CA TRP A 140 4.67 -8.17 -8.48
C TRP A 140 5.56 -7.32 -9.40
N TYR A 141 6.15 -7.94 -10.42
CA TYR A 141 6.97 -7.27 -11.43
C TYR A 141 6.45 -7.50 -12.85
N THR A 142 6.81 -6.60 -13.76
CA THR A 142 6.55 -6.71 -15.19
C THR A 142 7.67 -7.48 -15.89
N GLY A 143 7.49 -7.83 -17.16
CA GLY A 143 8.59 -8.37 -17.99
C GLY A 143 9.71 -7.36 -18.31
N THR A 144 9.55 -6.09 -17.94
CA THR A 144 10.51 -4.99 -18.15
C THR A 144 11.21 -4.55 -16.85
N PRO A 145 11.63 -5.53 -16.03
CA PRO A 145 11.96 -5.41 -14.60
C PRO A 145 11.37 -4.24 -13.78
N GLU A 146 10.10 -3.89 -13.98
CA GLU A 146 9.45 -2.85 -13.17
C GLU A 146 8.58 -3.50 -12.10
N CYS A 147 8.73 -3.06 -10.85
CA CYS A 147 7.79 -3.41 -9.80
C CYS A 147 6.51 -2.61 -9.95
N TYR A 148 5.37 -3.24 -9.62
CA TYR A 148 4.12 -2.54 -9.43
C TYR A 148 3.50 -2.85 -8.07
N TYR A 149 2.77 -1.88 -7.52
CA TYR A 149 2.15 -1.95 -6.20
C TYR A 149 0.73 -1.42 -6.30
N TYR A 150 -0.26 -2.30 -6.23
CA TYR A 150 -1.67 -1.94 -6.15
C TYR A 150 -2.06 -1.65 -4.71
N TYR A 151 -2.75 -0.54 -4.47
CA TYR A 151 -3.43 -0.31 -3.20
C TYR A 151 -4.88 -0.81 -3.30
N THR A 152 -5.24 -1.81 -2.50
CA THR A 152 -6.50 -2.57 -2.60
C THR A 152 -7.51 -2.23 -1.51
N SER A 153 -7.08 -1.78 -0.34
CA SER A 153 -7.98 -1.54 0.80
C SER A 153 -9.02 -0.45 0.48
N GLY A 154 -10.30 -0.75 0.71
CA GLY A 154 -11.38 0.20 0.46
C GLY A 154 -11.73 0.42 -1.01
N PHE A 155 -11.25 -0.43 -1.93
CA PHE A 155 -11.61 -0.44 -3.34
C PHE A 155 -12.42 -1.68 -3.71
N THR A 156 -13.31 -1.52 -4.69
CA THR A 156 -14.11 -2.63 -5.23
C THR A 156 -13.58 -3.08 -6.59
N PRO A 157 -13.86 -4.32 -7.03
CA PRO A 157 -13.40 -4.83 -8.33
C PRO A 157 -13.87 -4.02 -9.55
N SER A 158 -14.94 -3.22 -9.41
CA SER A 158 -15.47 -2.36 -10.48
C SER A 158 -14.78 -1.00 -10.60
N GLU A 159 -13.79 -0.72 -9.76
CA GLU A 159 -13.12 0.58 -9.69
C GLU A 159 -11.67 0.51 -10.19
N ARG A 160 -11.11 1.67 -10.55
CA ARG A 160 -9.68 1.79 -10.83
C ARG A 160 -8.93 2.01 -9.52
N LEU A 161 -7.99 1.12 -9.23
CA LEU A 161 -7.16 1.16 -8.02
C LEU A 161 -5.96 2.09 -8.25
N PRO A 162 -5.48 2.80 -7.22
CA PRO A 162 -4.18 3.44 -7.23
C PRO A 162 -3.09 2.38 -7.43
N ILE A 163 -2.17 2.65 -8.36
CA ILE A 163 -1.02 1.79 -8.61
C ILE A 163 0.25 2.64 -8.71
N LEU A 164 1.31 2.17 -8.06
CA LEU A 164 2.67 2.70 -8.18
C LEU A 164 3.51 1.75 -9.01
N TYR A 165 4.20 2.27 -10.00
CA TYR A 165 5.27 1.61 -10.73
C TYR A 165 6.62 2.13 -10.26
N TYR A 166 7.59 1.22 -10.15
CA TYR A 166 8.96 1.54 -9.79
C TYR A 166 9.93 0.77 -10.68
N SER A 167 10.85 1.48 -11.31
CA SER A 167 11.93 0.91 -12.11
C SER A 167 13.27 0.97 -11.36
N PRO A 168 13.86 -0.15 -10.93
CA PRO A 168 15.19 -0.17 -10.34
C PRO A 168 16.30 0.19 -11.33
N MET A 169 16.02 0.17 -12.64
CA MET A 169 17.00 0.53 -13.65
C MET A 169 17.15 2.04 -13.79
N THR A 170 16.11 2.82 -13.51
CA THR A 170 16.11 4.29 -13.69
C THR A 170 15.85 5.06 -12.40
N GLY A 171 15.36 4.39 -11.36
CA GLY A 171 14.83 5.04 -10.16
C GLY A 171 13.46 5.69 -10.35
N GLU A 172 12.87 5.59 -11.55
CA GLU A 172 11.60 6.26 -11.83
C GLU A 172 10.47 5.62 -11.02
N VAL A 173 9.72 6.47 -10.31
CA VAL A 173 8.51 6.09 -9.59
C VAL A 173 7.31 6.82 -10.21
N ARG A 174 6.33 6.08 -10.71
CA ARG A 174 5.18 6.64 -11.42
C ARG A 174 3.88 6.13 -10.81
N VAL A 175 2.97 7.05 -10.49
CA VAL A 175 1.67 6.72 -9.88
C VAL A 175 0.56 6.96 -10.90
N THR A 176 -0.34 5.99 -11.05
CA THR A 176 -1.51 6.05 -11.94
C THR A 176 -2.71 5.35 -11.30
N ARG A 177 -3.80 5.16 -12.05
CA ARG A 177 -4.96 4.35 -11.64
C ARG A 177 -5.36 3.37 -12.74
N GLU A 178 -5.50 2.10 -12.40
CA GLU A 178 -5.77 1.03 -13.37
C GLU A 178 -6.81 0.02 -12.85
N MET A 179 -7.42 -0.73 -13.77
CA MET A 179 -8.30 -1.84 -13.40
C MET A 179 -7.45 -3.02 -12.97
N ALA A 180 -7.76 -3.58 -11.79
CA ALA A 180 -7.14 -4.80 -11.30
C ALA A 180 -7.66 -6.03 -12.06
N ASN A 181 -6.82 -7.07 -12.18
CA ASN A 181 -7.31 -8.40 -12.51
C ASN A 181 -7.99 -9.03 -11.28
N ILE A 182 -9.06 -9.78 -11.51
CA ILE A 182 -9.97 -10.24 -10.47
C ILE A 182 -10.13 -11.75 -10.61
N ALA A 183 -10.20 -12.45 -9.49
CA ALA A 183 -10.56 -13.86 -9.47
C ALA A 183 -11.98 -14.08 -10.05
N PRO A 184 -12.22 -15.19 -10.76
CA PRO A 184 -13.55 -15.50 -11.32
C PRO A 184 -14.63 -15.74 -10.25
#